data_AF-A0A8T0HR53-F1
#
_entry.id   AF-A0A8T0HR53-F1
#
_cell.length_a   1.000
_cell.length_b   1.000
_cell.length_c   1.000
_cell.angle_alpha   90.00
_cell.angle_beta   90.00
_cell.angle_gamma   90.00
#
_symmetry.space_group_name_H-M   'P 1'
#
loop_
_entity.id
_entity.type
_entity.pdbx_description
1 polymer ?
#
loop_
_entity_poly.entity_id
_entity_poly.type
_entity_poly.pdbx_seq_one_letter_code
_entity_poly.pdbx_strand_id
1 'polypeptide(L)'
;MEAKLVSSVPPEKRPRSYGAGSGIDSDSERVRVTVRVRPPTRAEQKEEDGPPFIFLDTDKNTVILRRKGSFVDFTEFQFDAVLPSTALQVDVYNIAARTIVLVSLTLTI
;
A
#
# COMPACT_ATOMS: atom_id res chain seq x y z
N MET A 1 -48.65 -32.99 13.68
CA MET A 1 -47.95 -31.71 13.83
C MET A 1 -46.52 -31.93 13.34
N GLU A 2 -46.25 -31.63 12.07
CA GLU A 2 -44.91 -31.78 11.47
C GLU A 2 -44.23 -30.42 11.41
N ALA A 3 -43.05 -30.30 12.00
CA ALA A 3 -42.20 -29.12 11.90
C ALA A 3 -41.33 -29.21 10.64
N LYS A 4 -41.55 -28.31 9.67
CA LYS A 4 -40.74 -28.19 8.47
C LYS A 4 -39.62 -27.18 8.73
N LEU A 5 -38.41 -27.68 8.96
CA LEU A 5 -37.20 -26.88 9.14
C LEU A 5 -36.77 -26.32 7.76
N VAL A 6 -36.99 -25.03 7.52
CA VAL A 6 -36.48 -24.34 6.33
C VAL A 6 -35.10 -23.79 6.66
N SER A 7 -34.06 -24.39 6.09
CA SER A 7 -32.68 -23.90 6.20
C SER A 7 -32.51 -22.60 5.40
N SER A 8 -32.36 -21.48 6.10
CA SER A 8 -31.95 -20.21 5.49
C SER A 8 -30.43 -20.18 5.31
N VAL A 9 -29.95 -20.58 4.13
CA VAL A 9 -28.57 -20.31 3.72
C VAL A 9 -28.51 -18.84 3.26
N PRO A 10 -27.76 -17.95 3.93
CA PRO A 10 -27.58 -16.58 3.45
C PRO A 10 -26.72 -16.59 2.18
N PRO A 11 -27.02 -15.77 1.17
CA PRO A 11 -26.26 -15.76 -0.08
C PRO A 11 -24.82 -15.28 0.16
N GLU A 12 -23.86 -16.07 -0.33
CA GLU A 12 -22.45 -15.72 -0.44
C GLU A 12 -22.28 -14.32 -1.03
N LYS A 13 -21.73 -13.41 -0.21
CA LYS A 13 -21.24 -12.12 -0.71
C LYS A 13 -20.02 -12.40 -1.57
N ARG A 14 -20.22 -12.44 -2.89
CA ARG A 14 -19.13 -12.41 -3.88
C ARG A 14 -18.18 -11.25 -3.57
N PRO A 15 -16.86 -11.45 -3.55
CA PRO A 15 -15.93 -10.35 -3.41
C PRO A 15 -16.09 -9.42 -4.62
N ARG A 16 -16.34 -8.13 -4.35
CA ARG A 16 -16.35 -7.09 -5.36
C ARG A 16 -14.92 -6.98 -5.90
N SER A 17 -14.68 -7.50 -7.10
CA SER A 17 -13.47 -7.16 -7.87
C SER A 17 -13.59 -5.71 -8.33
N TYR A 18 -13.02 -4.79 -7.57
CA TYR A 18 -12.74 -3.46 -8.07
C TYR A 18 -11.42 -3.52 -8.84
N GLY A 19 -11.46 -3.23 -10.13
CA GLY A 19 -10.25 -3.05 -10.94
C GLY A 19 -10.17 -3.86 -12.22
N ALA A 20 -11.25 -3.94 -13.01
CA ALA A 20 -11.15 -4.19 -14.44
C ALA A 20 -11.42 -2.86 -15.17
N GLY A 21 -10.40 -2.00 -15.22
CA GLY A 21 -10.43 -0.76 -15.99
C GLY A 21 -9.57 -0.91 -17.24
N SER A 22 -10.21 -1.32 -18.34
CA SER A 22 -9.67 -1.21 -19.69
C SER A 22 -9.51 0.27 -20.04
N GLY A 23 -8.43 0.61 -20.74
CA GLY A 23 -7.96 1.98 -20.97
C GLY A 23 -9.01 2.96 -21.50
N ILE A 24 -9.00 4.13 -20.87
CA ILE A 24 -9.41 5.41 -21.45
C ILE A 24 -8.33 6.40 -21.00
N ASP A 25 -7.69 7.07 -21.95
CA ASP A 25 -6.83 8.23 -21.75
C ASP A 25 -7.63 9.31 -20.99
N SER A 26 -7.59 9.22 -19.67
CA SER A 26 -7.98 10.26 -18.76
C SER A 26 -6.69 10.76 -18.14
N ASP A 27 -6.10 11.79 -18.76
CA ASP A 27 -5.21 12.76 -18.12
C ASP A 27 -5.95 13.57 -17.02
N SER A 28 -6.94 12.94 -16.39
CA SER A 28 -7.54 13.37 -15.14
C SER A 28 -6.44 13.22 -14.09
N GLU A 29 -6.02 14.35 -13.55
CA GLU A 29 -4.98 14.53 -12.53
C GLU A 29 -4.99 13.41 -11.47
N ARG A 30 -4.27 12.32 -11.75
CA ARG A 30 -4.28 11.14 -10.90
C ARG A 30 -3.40 11.42 -9.69
N VAL A 31 -4.00 11.37 -8.50
CA VAL A 31 -3.25 11.44 -7.24
C VAL A 31 -2.28 10.26 -7.19
N ARG A 32 -0.98 10.56 -7.11
CA ARG A 32 0.08 9.57 -6.90
C ARG A 32 0.38 9.44 -5.41
N VAL A 33 0.46 8.20 -4.93
CA VAL A 33 0.74 7.88 -3.52
C VAL A 33 2.06 7.12 -3.44
N THR A 34 3.02 7.68 -2.72
CA THR A 34 4.33 7.06 -2.44
C THR A 34 4.48 6.83 -0.95
N VAL A 35 4.98 5.66 -0.56
CA VAL A 35 5.25 5.32 0.84
C VAL A 35 6.76 5.24 1.07
N ARG A 36 7.23 5.81 2.18
CA ARG A 36 8.63 5.69 2.62
C ARG A 36 8.69 5.13 4.02
N VAL A 37 9.44 4.05 4.20
CA VAL A 37 9.77 3.54 5.52
C VAL A 37 11.02 4.26 6.03
N ARG A 38 11.02 4.67 7.30
CA ARG A 38 12.21 5.24 7.93
C ARG A 38 13.06 4.16 8.60
N PRO A 39 14.37 4.40 8.80
CA PRO A 39 15.16 3.56 9.68
C PRO A 39 14.54 3.47 11.10
N PRO A 40 14.62 2.30 11.75
CA PRO A 40 14.17 2.15 13.13
C PRO A 40 15.04 2.98 14.07
N THR A 41 14.42 3.57 15.09
CA THR A 41 15.11 4.32 16.13
C THR A 41 15.77 3.38 17.14
N ARG A 42 16.68 3.92 17.97
CA ARG A 42 17.33 3.16 19.05
C ARG A 42 16.33 2.63 20.09
N ALA A 43 15.17 3.27 20.27
CA ALA A 43 14.15 2.81 21.20
C ALA A 43 13.41 1.58 20.63
N GLU A 44 13.03 1.64 19.35
CA GLU A 44 12.31 0.55 18.66
C GLU A 44 13.18 -0.70 18.47
N GLN A 45 14.50 -0.55 18.44
CA GLN A 45 15.42 -1.68 18.40
C GLN A 45 15.58 -2.39 19.75
N LYS A 46 15.19 -1.74 20.86
CA LYS A 46 15.31 -2.28 22.23
C LYS A 46 14.04 -2.96 22.72
N GLU A 47 12.90 -2.73 22.08
CA GLU A 47 11.68 -3.45 22.41
C GLU A 47 11.84 -4.94 22.05
N GLU A 48 11.59 -5.82 23.02
CA GLU A 48 11.59 -7.29 22.82
C GLU A 48 10.45 -7.78 21.92
N ASP A 49 9.57 -6.89 21.47
CA ASP A 49 8.32 -7.19 20.74
C ASP A 49 8.53 -7.70 19.30
N GLY A 50 9.77 -8.02 18.94
CA GLY A 50 10.12 -8.76 17.74
C GLY A 50 10.48 -7.89 16.52
N PRO A 51 11.08 -8.50 15.48
CA PRO A 51 11.54 -7.81 14.28
C PRO A 51 10.40 -7.08 13.56
N PRO A 52 10.71 -6.08 12.70
CA PRO A 52 9.73 -5.17 12.14
C PRO A 52 8.56 -5.92 11.47
N PHE A 53 7.36 -5.50 11.82
CA PHE A 53 6.09 -5.94 11.24
C PHE A 53 5.88 -5.46 9.80
N ILE A 54 6.88 -4.81 9.19
CA ILE A 54 6.81 -4.20 7.87
C ILE A 54 7.86 -4.86 6.98
N PHE A 55 7.42 -5.48 5.89
CA PHE A 55 8.28 -5.96 4.82
C PHE A 55 7.97 -5.17 3.55
N LEU A 56 8.97 -4.98 2.71
CA LEU A 56 8.87 -4.19 1.48
C LEU A 56 9.27 -5.04 0.28
N ASP A 57 8.46 -4.97 -0.77
CA ASP A 57 8.83 -5.41 -2.12
C ASP A 57 8.88 -4.13 -2.97
N THR A 58 10.07 -3.55 -3.09
CA THR A 58 10.27 -2.27 -3.79
C THR A 58 10.12 -2.42 -5.30
N ASP A 59 10.33 -3.62 -5.83
CA ASP A 59 10.19 -3.90 -7.26
C ASP A 59 8.71 -3.96 -7.67
N LYS A 60 7.85 -4.48 -6.78
CA LYS A 60 6.40 -4.52 -6.98
C LYS A 60 5.65 -3.31 -6.42
N ASN A 61 6.37 -2.38 -5.77
CA ASN A 61 5.81 -1.26 -5.02
C ASN A 61 4.79 -1.68 -3.96
N THR A 62 5.12 -2.73 -3.20
CA THR A 62 4.23 -3.32 -2.19
C THR A 62 4.78 -3.16 -0.79
N VAL A 63 3.92 -2.75 0.15
CA VAL A 63 4.18 -2.80 1.60
C VAL A 63 3.38 -3.95 2.19
N ILE A 64 4.05 -4.82 2.94
CA ILE A 64 3.47 -6.00 3.58
C ILE A 64 3.51 -5.77 5.09
N LEU A 65 2.33 -5.66 5.70
CA LEU A 65 2.16 -5.50 7.14
C LEU A 65 1.78 -6.84 7.76
N ARG A 66 2.63 -7.33 8.66
CA ARG A 66 2.40 -8.56 9.42
C ARG A 66 1.66 -8.24 10.72
N ARG A 67 0.61 -8.99 11.04
CA ARG A 67 -0.10 -8.84 12.33
C ARG A 67 0.75 -9.39 13.47
N LYS A 68 0.81 -8.64 14.58
CA LYS A 68 1.50 -9.06 15.79
C LYS A 68 0.95 -10.42 16.26
N GLY A 69 1.85 -11.37 16.54
CA GLY A 69 1.49 -12.70 17.03
C GLY A 69 1.06 -13.72 15.98
N SER A 70 1.00 -13.37 14.69
CA SER A 70 0.70 -14.33 13.61
C SER A 70 1.88 -14.41 12.63
N PHE A 71 2.25 -15.61 12.19
CA PHE A 71 3.27 -15.84 11.14
C PHE A 71 2.66 -15.94 9.73
N VAL A 72 1.33 -16.07 9.65
CA VAL A 72 0.62 -16.35 8.40
C VAL A 72 -0.27 -15.17 8.00
N ASP A 73 -0.72 -14.37 8.97
CA ASP A 73 -1.59 -13.23 8.69
C ASP A 73 -0.77 -11.97 8.36
N PHE A 74 -0.82 -11.59 7.08
CA PHE A 74 -0.28 -10.34 6.57
C PHE A 74 -1.33 -9.60 5.72
N THR A 75 -1.11 -8.31 5.53
CA THR A 75 -1.90 -7.48 4.61
C THR A 75 -0.94 -6.77 3.68
N GLU A 76 -1.23 -6.86 2.38
CA GLU A 76 -0.42 -6.24 1.33
C GLU A 76 -1.11 -4.98 0.81
N PHE A 77 -0.31 -3.95 0.55
CA PHE A 77 -0.75 -2.68 0.00
C PHE A 77 0.16 -2.31 -1.16
N GLN A 78 -0.44 -2.06 -2.33
CA GLN A 78 0.28 -1.63 -3.52
C GLN A 78 0.18 -0.11 -3.67
N PHE A 79 1.30 0.52 -4.00
CA PHE A 79 1.43 1.97 -4.16
C PHE A 79 2.05 2.32 -5.52
N ASP A 80 2.07 3.62 -5.87
CA ASP A 80 2.75 4.07 -7.08
C ASP A 80 4.28 4.01 -6.93
N ALA A 81 4.78 4.10 -5.70
CA ALA A 81 6.17 3.83 -5.35
C ALA A 81 6.32 3.48 -3.86
N VAL A 82 7.31 2.63 -3.55
CA VAL A 82 7.69 2.29 -2.17
C VAL A 82 9.19 2.48 -1.99
N LEU A 83 9.56 3.25 -0.96
CA LEU A 83 10.95 3.61 -0.66
C LEU A 83 11.42 2.92 0.63
N PRO A 84 12.54 2.18 0.59
CA PRO A 84 13.08 1.50 1.76
C PRO A 84 13.71 2.49 2.76
N SER A 85 14.05 1.98 3.95
CA SER A 85 14.72 2.76 5.01
C SER A 85 16.08 3.32 4.58
N THR A 86 16.73 2.71 3.60
CA THR A 86 17.99 3.16 3.01
C THR A 86 17.82 4.28 1.98
N ALA A 87 16.60 4.62 1.59
CA ALA A 87 16.34 5.67 0.60
C ALA A 87 16.83 7.04 1.09
N LEU A 88 17.58 7.71 0.22
CA LEU A 88 18.10 9.05 0.43
C LEU A 88 17.03 10.10 0.11
N GLN A 89 17.24 11.34 0.55
CA GLN A 89 16.32 12.44 0.24
C GLN A 89 16.25 12.75 -1.26
N VAL A 90 17.37 12.55 -1.97
CA VAL A 90 17.41 12.70 -3.44
C VAL A 90 16.49 11.69 -4.14
N ASP A 91 16.36 10.47 -3.61
CA ASP A 91 15.48 9.45 -4.16
C ASP A 91 14.02 9.83 -3.99
N VAL A 92 13.65 10.34 -2.80
CA VAL A 92 12.30 10.86 -2.52
C VAL A 92 11.95 11.99 -3.47
N TYR A 93 12.88 12.94 -3.67
CA TYR A 93 12.66 14.05 -4.60
C TYR A 93 12.42 13.54 -6.02
N ASN A 94 13.29 12.66 -6.52
CA ASN A 94 13.21 12.16 -7.89
C ASN A 94 11.92 11.37 -8.16
N ILE A 95 11.44 10.60 -7.18
CA ILE A 95 10.28 9.73 -7.35
C ILE A 95 8.96 10.48 -7.14
N ALA A 96 8.86 11.28 -6.08
CA ALA A 96 7.59 11.86 -5.64
C ALA A 96 7.40 13.33 -6.04
N ALA A 97 8.47 14.13 -6.04
CA ALA A 97 8.35 15.60 -6.15
C ALA A 97 8.77 16.15 -7.52
N ARG A 98 9.75 15.53 -8.19
CA ARG A 98 10.40 16.08 -9.39
C ARG A 98 9.41 16.42 -10.49
N THR A 99 8.49 15.52 -10.81
CA THR A 99 7.48 15.75 -11.86
C THR A 99 6.58 16.93 -11.53
N ILE A 100 6.16 17.07 -10.27
CA ILE A 100 5.31 18.17 -9.81
C ILE A 100 6.04 19.50 -9.95
N VAL A 101 7.29 19.56 -9.44
CA VAL A 101 8.11 20.78 -9.47
C VAL A 101 8.41 21.24 -10.91
N LEU A 102 8.72 20.30 -11.80
CA LEU A 102 9.01 20.62 -13.21
C LEU A 102 7.77 21.13 -13.94
N VAL A 103 6.61 20.51 -13.73
CA VAL A 103 5.34 20.97 -14.33
C VAL A 103 4.97 22.37 -13.85
N SER A 104 5.15 22.67 -12.55
CA SER A 104 4.90 24.02 -12.00
C SER A 104 5.80 25.09 -12.62
N LEU A 105 7.07 24.78 -12.90
CA LEU A 105 8.01 25.72 -13.51
C LEU A 105 7.65 26.02 -14.97
N THR A 106 7.18 25.03 -15.72
CA THR A 106 6.76 25.23 -17.13
C THR A 106 5.48 26.02 -17.29
N LEU A 107 4.61 26.08 -16.27
CA LEU A 107 3.36 26.86 -16.31
C LEU A 107 3.55 28.35 -15.93
N THR A 108 4.76 28.77 -15.58
CA THR A 108 5.05 30.13 -15.08
C THR A 108 5.77 31.03 -16.10
N ILE A 109 5.86 30.61 -17.38
CA ILE A 109 6.47 31.38 -18.48
C ILE A 109 5.44 31.55 -19.59
#